data_AF-A0A1H0PBK9-F1
#
_entry.id   AF-A0A1H0PBK9-F1
#
_cell.length_a   1.000
_cell.length_b   1.000
_cell.length_c   1.000
_cell.angle_alpha   90.00
_cell.angle_beta   90.00
_cell.angle_gamma   90.00
#
_symmetry.space_group_name_H-M   'P 1'
#
loop_
_entity.id
_entity.type
_entity.pdbx_description
1 polymer ?
#
loop_
_entity_poly.entity_id
_entity_poly.type
_entity_poly.pdbx_seq_one_letter_code
_entity_poly.pdbx_strand_id
1 'polypeptide(L)'
;MSLVGMDVDVVKGIGKDLGTQAQAIQTSINAINKLLDNAKQNWKGKDSDHFEQLWHGQYQGQMRKIQSDIEDLGKAAIKNAGEQERTSGSY
;
A
#
# COMPACT_ATOMS: atom_id res chain seq x y z
N MET A 1 -30.04 -19.72 15.25
CA MET A 1 -28.63 -19.82 15.67
C MET A 1 -27.86 -18.82 14.84
N SER A 2 -27.26 -17.80 15.46
CA SER A 2 -26.38 -16.87 14.77
C SER A 2 -25.11 -17.63 14.41
N LEU A 3 -24.87 -17.86 13.11
CA LEU A 3 -23.51 -18.08 12.63
C LEU A 3 -22.77 -16.76 12.88
N VAL A 4 -22.02 -16.68 13.98
CA VAL A 4 -20.96 -15.69 14.12
C VAL A 4 -19.89 -16.11 13.12
N GLY A 5 -19.77 -15.38 12.01
CA GLY A 5 -18.88 -15.74 10.91
C GLY A 5 -18.56 -14.55 10.01
N MET A 6 -17.39 -14.60 9.39
CA MET A 6 -16.93 -13.64 8.39
C MET A 6 -17.74 -13.77 7.10
N ASP A 7 -18.21 -12.65 6.54
CA ASP A 7 -18.65 -12.62 5.15
C ASP A 7 -17.42 -12.72 4.24
N VAL A 8 -17.22 -13.92 3.68
CA VAL A 8 -16.03 -14.29 2.89
C VAL A 8 -15.87 -13.41 1.66
N ASP A 9 -16.97 -13.10 0.97
CA ASP A 9 -16.93 -12.32 -0.27
C ASP A 9 -16.62 -10.86 0.02
N VAL A 10 -17.21 -10.30 1.08
CA VAL A 10 -16.90 -8.95 1.55
C VAL A 10 -15.41 -8.84 1.93
N VAL A 11 -14.87 -9.78 2.70
CA VAL A 11 -13.46 -9.72 3.13
C VAL A 11 -12.49 -9.96 1.97
N LYS A 12 -12.81 -10.84 1.00
CA LYS A 12 -12.06 -10.95 -0.26
C LYS A 12 -12.07 -9.63 -1.03
N GLY A 13 -13.20 -8.92 -1.05
CA GLY A 13 -13.32 -7.58 -1.63
C GLY A 13 -12.38 -6.57 -0.96
N ILE A 14 -12.44 -6.47 0.37
CA ILE A 14 -11.55 -5.60 1.16
C ILE A 14 -10.08 -5.88 0.86
N GLY A 15 -9.68 -7.16 0.78
CA GLY A 15 -8.30 -7.53 0.48
C GLY A 15 -7.82 -7.05 -0.90
N LYS A 16 -8.69 -7.10 -1.92
CA LYS A 16 -8.40 -6.56 -3.26
C LYS A 16 -8.32 -5.03 -3.27
N ASP A 17 -9.22 -4.37 -2.53
CA ASP A 17 -9.23 -2.91 -2.42
C ASP A 17 -7.96 -2.41 -1.74
N LEU A 18 -7.49 -3.07 -0.67
CA LEU A 18 -6.21 -2.77 -0.02
C LEU A 18 -5.04 -2.91 -1.00
N GLY A 19 -4.99 -3.98 -1.80
CA GLY A 19 -3.98 -4.11 -2.86
C GLY A 19 -4.01 -2.97 -3.87
N THR A 20 -5.21 -2.48 -4.24
CA THR A 20 -5.36 -1.29 -5.10
C THR A 20 -4.81 -0.04 -4.44
N GLN A 21 -5.05 0.17 -3.14
CA GLN A 21 -4.52 1.33 -2.41
C GLN A 21 -2.99 1.30 -2.29
N ALA A 22 -2.39 0.12 -2.07
CA ALA A 22 -0.94 -0.02 -2.10
C ALA A 22 -0.34 0.37 -3.46
N GLN A 23 -0.96 -0.04 -4.57
CA GLN A 23 -0.52 0.35 -5.90
C GLN A 23 -0.64 1.86 -6.16
N ALA A 24 -1.64 2.52 -5.57
CA ALA A 24 -1.78 3.98 -5.62
C ALA A 24 -0.62 4.69 -4.90
N ILE A 25 -0.10 4.13 -3.80
CA ILE A 25 1.09 4.65 -3.12
C ILE A 25 2.32 4.54 -4.02
N GLN A 26 2.53 3.40 -4.68
CA GLN A 26 3.63 3.23 -5.62
C GLN A 26 3.54 4.22 -6.79
N THR A 27 2.33 4.49 -7.28
CA THR A 27 2.09 5.51 -8.31
C THR A 27 2.46 6.91 -7.81
N SER A 28 2.10 7.23 -6.57
CA SER A 28 2.44 8.50 -5.92
C SER A 28 3.94 8.68 -5.74
N ILE A 29 4.66 7.64 -5.30
CA ILE A 29 6.13 7.64 -5.21
C ILE A 29 6.76 7.97 -6.57
N ASN A 30 6.26 7.35 -7.64
CA ASN A 30 6.78 7.57 -8.99
C ASN A 30 6.48 9.00 -9.49
N ALA A 31 5.31 9.54 -9.18
CA ALA A 31 4.96 10.92 -9.52
C ALA A 31 5.87 11.92 -8.79
N ILE A 32 6.11 11.70 -7.50
CA ILE A 32 6.98 12.57 -6.68
C ILE A 32 8.41 12.54 -7.21
N ASN A 33 8.95 11.36 -7.55
CA ASN A 33 10.28 11.27 -8.15
C ASN A 33 10.41 12.12 -9.43
N LYS A 34 9.41 12.06 -10.32
CA LYS A 34 9.42 12.88 -11.55
C LYS A 34 9.35 14.38 -11.26
N LEU A 35 8.58 14.79 -10.26
CA LEU A 35 8.49 16.18 -9.84
C LEU A 35 9.83 16.68 -9.27
N LEU A 36 10.53 15.84 -8.51
CA LEU A 36 11.87 16.15 -7.99
C LEU A 36 12.91 16.25 -9.09
N ASP A 37 12.89 15.34 -10.07
CA ASP A 37 13.78 15.42 -11.23
C ASP A 37 13.57 16.73 -12.00
N ASN A 38 12.31 17.19 -12.13
CA ASN A 38 12.00 18.48 -12.73
C ASN A 38 12.45 19.66 -11.84
N ALA A 39 12.23 19.57 -10.53
CA ALA A 39 12.67 20.59 -9.58
C ALA A 39 14.19 20.78 -9.67
N LYS A 40 14.97 19.70 -9.71
CA LYS A 40 16.43 19.72 -9.88
C LYS A 40 16.89 20.51 -11.08
N GLN A 41 16.14 20.50 -12.18
CA GLN A 41 16.50 21.23 -13.41
C GLN A 41 16.28 22.74 -13.26
N ASN A 42 15.27 23.15 -12.51
CA ASN A 42 14.80 24.53 -12.42
C ASN A 42 15.19 25.23 -11.11
N TRP A 43 15.60 24.49 -10.09
CA TRP A 43 15.98 24.97 -8.78
C TRP A 43 17.37 24.44 -8.43
N LYS A 44 18.36 25.32 -8.46
CA LYS A 44 19.76 24.98 -8.16
C LYS A 44 20.15 25.56 -6.80
N GLY A 45 20.92 24.81 -6.04
CA GLY A 45 21.49 25.24 -4.76
C GLY A 45 21.14 24.32 -3.61
N LYS A 46 21.71 24.64 -2.44
CA LYS A 46 21.69 23.80 -1.23
C LYS A 46 20.28 23.43 -0.77
N ASP A 47 19.30 24.32 -0.96
CA ASP A 47 17.93 24.06 -0.54
C ASP A 47 17.26 22.97 -1.39
N SER A 48 17.53 22.97 -2.71
CA SER A 48 17.06 21.90 -3.60
C SER A 48 17.73 20.57 -3.25
N ASP A 49 19.04 20.59 -2.98
CA ASP A 49 19.79 19.38 -2.58
C ASP A 49 19.24 18.82 -1.26
N HIS A 50 18.95 19.69 -0.29
CA HIS A 50 18.34 19.29 0.99
C HIS A 50 16.94 18.72 0.80
N PHE A 51 16.13 19.33 -0.06
CA PHE A 51 14.77 18.86 -0.36
C PHE A 51 14.78 17.47 -1.02
N GLU A 52 15.64 17.24 -2.00
CA GLU A 52 15.87 15.92 -2.60
C GLU A 52 16.32 14.90 -1.55
N GLN A 53 17.24 15.30 -0.66
CA GLN A 53 17.75 14.44 0.39
C GLN A 53 16.68 14.05 1.41
N LEU A 54 15.77 14.96 1.80
CA LEU A 54 14.64 14.64 2.68
C LEU A 54 13.73 13.58 2.07
N TRP A 55 13.42 13.73 0.77
CA TRP A 55 12.60 12.75 0.08
C TRP A 55 13.27 11.38 0.01
N HIS A 56 14.48 11.31 -0.58
CA HIS A 56 15.18 10.05 -0.80
C HIS A 56 15.67 9.39 0.49
N GLY A 57 16.03 10.20 1.49
CA GLY A 57 16.58 9.73 2.76
C GLY A 57 15.53 9.31 3.79
N GLN A 58 14.30 9.81 3.71
CA GLN A 58 13.28 9.56 4.73
C GLN A 58 11.91 9.20 4.12
N TYR A 59 11.28 10.14 3.42
CA TYR A 59 9.86 10.02 3.08
C TYR A 59 9.57 8.92 2.07
N GLN A 60 10.42 8.74 1.06
CA GLN A 60 10.27 7.67 0.08
C GLN A 60 10.28 6.29 0.77
N GLY A 61 11.19 6.08 1.72
CA GLY A 61 11.27 4.84 2.50
C GLY A 61 10.02 4.61 3.36
N GLN A 62 9.52 5.66 4.02
CA GLN A 62 8.29 5.59 4.81
C GLN A 62 7.08 5.22 3.97
N MET A 63 6.92 5.81 2.78
CA MET A 63 5.82 5.46 1.86
C MET A 63 5.93 4.02 1.35
N ARG A 64 7.14 3.55 1.03
CA ARG A 64 7.35 2.13 0.65
C ARG A 64 7.01 1.17 1.78
N LYS A 65 7.32 1.54 3.03
CA LYS A 65 6.92 0.75 4.19
C LYS A 65 5.40 0.68 4.31
N ILE A 66 4.71 1.81 4.24
CA ILE A 66 3.24 1.86 4.29
C ILE A 66 2.63 1.05 3.14
N GLN A 67 3.17 1.14 1.92
CA GLN A 67 2.75 0.31 0.80
C GLN A 67 2.82 -1.18 1.16
N SER A 68 3.97 -1.66 1.65
CA SER A 68 4.17 -3.06 2.03
C SER A 68 3.19 -3.50 3.13
N ASP A 69 3.02 -2.66 4.17
CA ASP A 69 2.13 -2.95 5.29
C ASP A 69 0.67 -3.11 4.81
N ILE A 70 0.22 -2.27 3.86
CA ILE A 70 -1.12 -2.36 3.27
C ILE A 70 -1.26 -3.61 2.38
N GLU A 71 -0.23 -3.95 1.58
CA GLU A 71 -0.24 -5.18 0.78
C GLU A 71 -0.37 -6.42 1.68
N ASP A 72 0.34 -6.44 2.80
CA ASP A 72 0.32 -7.56 3.74
C ASP A 72 -1.03 -7.67 4.47
N LEU A 73 -1.67 -6.56 4.82
CA LEU A 73 -3.06 -6.54 5.29
C LEU A 73 -4.02 -7.12 4.25
N GLY A 74 -3.86 -6.74 2.97
CA GLY A 74 -4.68 -7.26 1.88
C GLY A 74 -4.52 -8.78 1.70
N LYS A 75 -3.28 -9.27 1.73
CA LYS A 75 -2.98 -10.72 1.68
C LYS A 75 -3.57 -11.46 2.88
N ALA A 76 -3.46 -10.90 4.08
CA ALA A 76 -4.03 -11.48 5.29
C ALA A 76 -5.56 -11.59 5.21
N ALA A 77 -6.24 -10.56 4.72
CA ALA A 77 -7.69 -10.59 4.51
C ALA A 77 -8.11 -11.72 3.55
N ILE A 78 -7.46 -11.83 2.39
CA ILE A 78 -7.73 -12.88 1.40
C ILE A 78 -7.46 -14.27 1.99
N LYS A 79 -6.35 -14.43 2.72
CA LYS A 79 -5.99 -15.68 3.37
C LYS A 79 -7.05 -16.11 4.38
N ASN A 80 -7.43 -15.22 5.30
CA ASN A 80 -8.41 -15.52 6.35
C ASN A 80 -9.78 -15.88 5.74
N ALA A 81 -10.20 -15.19 4.69
CA ALA A 81 -11.44 -15.49 3.98
C ALA A 81 -11.40 -16.89 3.32
N GLY A 82 -10.27 -17.27 2.70
CA GLY A 82 -10.09 -18.60 2.13
C GLY A 82 -10.02 -19.73 3.17
N GLU A 83 -9.51 -19.45 4.37
CA GLU A 83 -9.53 -20.39 5.49
C GLU A 83 -10.97 -20.60 6.03
N GLN A 84 -11.74 -19.52 6.17
CA GLN A 84 -13.14 -19.58 6.60
C GLN A 84 -14.00 -20.40 5.64
N GLU A 85 -13.82 -20.21 4.33
CA GLU A 85 -14.54 -20.94 3.27
C GLU A 85 -14.27 -22.45 3.34
N ARG A 86 -13.00 -22.84 3.55
CA ARG A 86 -12.61 -24.25 3.68
C ARG A 86 -13.20 -24.91 4.93
N THR A 87 -13.16 -24.22 6.08
CA THR A 87 -13.71 -24.76 7.33
C THR A 87 -15.23 -24.84 7.28
N SER A 88 -15.90 -23.82 6.73
CA SER A 88 -17.36 -23.77 6.66
C SER A 88 -17.94 -24.72 5.62
N GLY A 89 -17.22 -25.00 4.52
CA GLY A 89 -17.63 -25.98 3.50
C GLY A 89 -17.33 -27.44 3.86
N SER A 90 -16.70 -27.70 5.01
CA SER A 90 -16.38 -29.04 5.51
C SER A 90 -17.42 -29.58 6.51
N TYR A 91 -18.50 -28.83 6.78
CA TYR A 91 -19.65 -29.22 7.61
C TYR A 91 -20.90 -29.34 6.74
#